data_AF-A0A0P7UDM6-F1
#
_entry.id   AF-A0A0P7UDM6-F1
#
_cell.length_a   1.000
_cell.length_b   1.000
_cell.length_c   1.000
_cell.angle_alpha   90.00
_cell.angle_beta   90.00
_cell.angle_gamma   90.00
#
_symmetry.space_group_name_H-M   'P 1'
#
loop_
_entity.id
_entity.type
_entity.pdbx_description
1 polymer ?
#
loop_
_entity_poly.entity_id
_entity_poly.type
_entity_poly.pdbx_seq_one_letter_code
_entity_poly.pdbx_strand_id
1 'polypeptide(L)'
;MPMKSVFNMTAKEGRKKSVSCLVAVGNGKGAAGFALGKATDRLVAMRKAKNRAVHYLQYIERHNNHTIYHDITSTFKRTTLRMKKQNRGYGLRCHRAVITICKLIGIEDMYCKVMGSTNLLNITRALFQGLAGQPRGVMCPSHPQETHRDLADKKQLHVVEFRHETGPLPHVVASPARGARLDPEPEDDIPDPKLEWREVQAAQGQRRSPWSTVKRTVW
;
A
#
# COMPACT_ATOMS: atom_id res chain seq x y z
N MET A 1 -16.32 1.21 -3.41
CA MET A 1 -15.90 -0.20 -3.22
C MET A 1 -16.96 -1.14 -3.78
N PRO A 2 -16.67 -2.43 -4.08
CA PRO A 2 -17.59 -3.28 -4.82
C PRO A 2 -18.78 -3.69 -3.96
N MET A 3 -19.95 -3.64 -4.59
CA MET A 3 -21.17 -4.25 -4.07
C MET A 3 -21.58 -5.36 -5.04
N LYS A 4 -21.78 -6.57 -4.52
CA LYS A 4 -22.06 -7.77 -5.30
C LYS A 4 -23.35 -8.43 -4.81
N SER A 5 -24.23 -8.80 -5.74
CA SER A 5 -25.30 -9.74 -5.44
C SER A 5 -24.73 -11.15 -5.50
N VAL A 6 -24.88 -11.90 -4.41
CA VAL A 6 -24.49 -13.31 -4.28
C VAL A 6 -25.73 -14.16 -4.04
N PHE A 7 -25.68 -15.41 -4.46
CA PHE A 7 -26.82 -16.31 -4.38
C PHE A 7 -26.43 -17.58 -3.63
N ASN A 8 -27.36 -18.11 -2.83
CA ASN A 8 -27.20 -19.39 -2.15
C ASN A 8 -28.43 -20.26 -2.46
N MET A 9 -28.21 -21.56 -2.70
CA MET A 9 -29.32 -22.50 -2.90
C MET A 9 -29.85 -22.95 -1.54
N THR A 10 -31.17 -22.97 -1.38
CA THR A 10 -31.87 -23.33 -0.15
C THR A 10 -33.03 -24.28 -0.49
N ALA A 11 -33.35 -25.20 0.42
CA ALA A 11 -34.35 -26.24 0.16
C ALA A 11 -35.77 -25.68 -0.06
N LYS A 12 -36.15 -24.59 0.63
CA LYS A 12 -37.50 -24.01 0.56
C LYS A 12 -37.66 -22.95 -0.52
N GLU A 13 -36.74 -21.98 -0.58
CA GLU A 13 -36.85 -20.81 -1.47
C GLU A 13 -36.09 -21.01 -2.79
N GLY A 14 -35.38 -22.13 -2.96
CA GLY A 14 -34.44 -22.31 -4.06
C GLY A 14 -33.32 -21.28 -3.97
N ARG A 15 -33.18 -20.42 -4.98
CA ARG A 15 -32.06 -19.47 -5.10
C ARG A 15 -32.29 -18.20 -4.27
N LYS A 16 -31.82 -18.21 -3.02
CA LYS A 16 -31.86 -17.05 -2.13
C LYS A 16 -30.81 -16.00 -2.49
N LYS A 17 -31.25 -14.78 -2.78
CA LYS A 17 -30.37 -13.63 -3.05
C LYS A 17 -29.87 -12.99 -1.76
N SER A 18 -28.61 -12.59 -1.73
CA SER A 18 -28.03 -11.72 -0.69
C SER A 18 -27.09 -10.71 -1.31
N VAL A 19 -26.91 -9.59 -0.66
CA VAL A 19 -25.93 -8.56 -1.03
C VAL A 19 -24.69 -8.71 -0.17
N SER A 20 -23.52 -8.70 -0.80
CA SER A 20 -22.21 -8.57 -0.17
C SER A 20 -21.59 -7.24 -0.57
N CYS A 21 -21.15 -6.45 0.41
CA CYS A 21 -20.50 -5.16 0.20
C CYS A 21 -19.16 -5.12 0.93
N LEU A 22 -18.15 -4.59 0.25
CA LEU A 22 -16.87 -4.24 0.83
C LEU A 22 -16.88 -2.73 1.09
N VAL A 23 -16.51 -2.32 2.30
CA VAL A 23 -16.44 -0.90 2.69
C VAL A 23 -15.09 -0.64 3.32
N ALA A 24 -14.51 0.52 3.03
CA ALA A 24 -13.34 1.05 3.70
C ALA A 24 -13.73 2.35 4.42
N VAL A 25 -13.13 2.61 5.57
CA VAL A 25 -13.30 3.80 6.40
C VAL A 25 -11.92 4.35 6.74
N GLY A 26 -11.81 5.65 6.96
CA GLY A 26 -10.57 6.27 7.41
C GLY A 26 -10.76 7.73 7.78
N ASN A 27 -9.82 8.27 8.56
CA ASN A 27 -9.88 9.62 9.11
C ASN A 27 -8.97 10.63 8.39
N GLY A 28 -8.28 10.22 7.32
CA GLY A 28 -7.31 11.05 6.60
C GLY A 28 -6.00 11.33 7.37
N LYS A 29 -5.83 10.75 8.56
CA LYS A 29 -4.69 10.98 9.46
C LYS A 29 -3.96 9.68 9.79
N GLY A 30 -3.88 8.75 8.84
CA GLY A 30 -3.20 7.48 8.98
C GLY A 30 -4.06 6.34 9.53
N ALA A 31 -5.21 6.58 10.15
CA ALA A 31 -6.08 5.51 10.64
C ALA A 31 -7.12 5.13 9.58
N ALA A 32 -7.07 3.89 9.10
CA ALA A 32 -8.03 3.37 8.15
C ALA A 32 -8.32 1.89 8.38
N GLY A 33 -9.48 1.41 7.93
CA GLY A 33 -9.89 0.03 8.08
C GLY A 33 -10.88 -0.37 7.00
N PHE A 34 -11.10 -1.68 6.85
CA PHE A 34 -12.07 -2.19 5.90
C PHE A 34 -12.81 -3.41 6.46
N ALA A 35 -14.04 -3.61 5.99
CA ALA A 35 -14.81 -4.80 6.34
C ALA A 35 -15.78 -5.21 5.23
N LEU A 36 -16.17 -6.48 5.30
CA LEU A 36 -17.22 -7.05 4.46
C LEU A 36 -18.52 -7.11 5.26
N GLY A 37 -19.61 -6.63 4.67
CA GLY A 37 -20.97 -6.79 5.19
C GLY A 37 -21.82 -7.60 4.21
N LYS A 38 -22.59 -8.55 4.74
CA LYS A 38 -23.55 -9.36 3.97
C LYS A 38 -24.93 -9.29 4.63
N ALA A 39 -25.96 -9.04 3.83
CA ALA A 39 -27.36 -9.07 4.25
C ALA A 39 -28.29 -9.28 3.05
N THR A 40 -29.57 -9.54 3.28
CA THR A 40 -30.58 -9.60 2.20
C THR A 40 -30.75 -8.22 1.57
N ASP A 41 -30.88 -7.18 2.40
CA ASP A 41 -31.03 -5.79 1.94
C ASP A 41 -29.70 -5.06 1.81
N ARG A 42 -29.62 -4.24 0.77
CA ARG A 42 -28.44 -3.41 0.46
C ARG A 42 -28.04 -2.48 1.60
N LEU A 43 -29.00 -1.73 2.14
CA LEU A 43 -28.74 -0.71 3.17
C LEU A 43 -28.28 -1.35 4.47
N VAL A 44 -28.87 -2.49 4.83
CA VAL A 44 -28.48 -3.27 6.02
C VAL A 44 -27.05 -3.81 5.85
N ALA A 45 -26.71 -4.32 4.67
CA ALA A 45 -25.35 -4.80 4.39
C ALA A 45 -24.31 -3.67 4.55
N MET A 46 -24.60 -2.48 4.01
CA MET A 46 -23.71 -1.32 4.14
C MET A 46 -23.54 -0.87 5.60
N ARG A 47 -24.64 -0.79 6.37
CA ARG A 47 -24.58 -0.43 7.80
C ARG A 47 -23.71 -1.41 8.58
N LYS A 48 -23.90 -2.72 8.34
CA LYS A 48 -23.08 -3.77 8.96
C LYS A 48 -21.60 -3.64 8.58
N ALA A 49 -21.30 -3.42 7.30
CA ALA A 49 -19.91 -3.24 6.84
C ALA A 49 -19.26 -2.00 7.47
N LYS A 50 -19.96 -0.87 7.51
CA LYS A 50 -19.45 0.39 8.09
C LYS A 50 -19.10 0.21 9.57
N ASN A 51 -20.06 -0.26 10.38
CA ASN A 51 -19.87 -0.42 11.81
C ASN A 51 -18.74 -1.42 12.10
N ARG A 52 -18.69 -2.53 11.34
CA ARG A 52 -17.62 -3.51 11.47
C ARG A 52 -16.25 -2.95 11.11
N ALA A 53 -16.14 -2.13 10.06
CA ALA A 53 -14.86 -1.59 9.61
C ALA A 53 -14.16 -0.71 10.67
N VAL A 54 -14.94 0.03 11.47
CA VAL A 54 -14.42 0.89 12.55
C VAL A 54 -13.76 0.07 13.66
N HIS A 55 -14.17 -1.18 13.88
CA HIS A 55 -13.53 -2.04 14.87
C HIS A 55 -12.20 -2.65 14.39
N TYR A 56 -11.92 -2.61 13.08
CA TYR A 56 -10.70 -3.16 12.49
C TYR A 56 -9.86 -2.05 11.83
N LEU A 57 -9.67 -0.94 12.55
CA LEU A 57 -8.78 0.13 12.12
C LEU A 57 -7.32 -0.30 12.28
N GLN A 58 -6.52 0.08 11.30
CA GLN A 58 -5.08 -0.04 11.28
C GLN A 58 -4.49 1.36 11.16
N TYR A 59 -3.44 1.61 11.92
CA TYR A 59 -2.65 2.81 11.77
C TYR A 59 -1.58 2.59 10.70
N ILE A 60 -1.51 3.49 9.74
CA ILE A 60 -0.58 3.46 8.62
C ILE A 60 0.30 4.69 8.75
N GLU A 61 1.60 4.43 8.88
CA GLU A 61 2.61 5.46 8.99
C GLU A 61 2.87 6.10 7.64
N ARG A 62 3.10 7.42 7.65
CA ARG A 62 3.26 8.23 6.44
C ARG A 62 4.50 9.09 6.56
N HIS A 63 5.36 9.02 5.56
CA HIS A 63 6.51 9.89 5.43
C HIS A 63 6.07 11.30 5.06
N ASN A 64 6.47 12.29 5.85
CA ASN A 64 6.13 13.71 5.68
C ASN A 64 4.61 13.96 5.49
N ASN A 65 3.78 13.09 6.06
CA ASN A 65 2.31 13.08 5.96
C ASN A 65 1.72 12.95 4.54
N HIS A 66 2.51 12.64 3.49
CA HIS A 66 2.01 12.60 2.10
C HIS A 66 2.26 11.27 1.37
N THR A 67 3.33 10.54 1.69
CA THR A 67 3.74 9.30 0.97
C THR A 67 4.13 8.17 1.94
N ILE A 68 4.42 6.98 1.41
CA ILE A 68 5.04 5.84 2.10
C ILE A 68 6.55 6.04 2.32
N TYR A 69 7.16 5.30 3.27
CA TYR A 69 8.58 5.45 3.62
C TYR A 69 9.55 4.89 2.57
N HIS A 70 9.23 3.74 1.98
CA HIS A 70 10.06 3.07 0.99
C HIS A 70 9.19 2.33 -0.05
N ASP A 71 9.82 1.73 -1.05
CA ASP A 71 9.13 0.97 -2.10
C ASP A 71 8.68 -0.40 -1.57
N ILE A 72 7.37 -0.65 -1.61
CA ILE A 72 6.76 -1.84 -1.00
C ILE A 72 6.22 -2.76 -2.09
N THR A 73 6.60 -4.04 -2.05
CA THR A 73 6.00 -5.09 -2.89
C THR A 73 5.21 -6.05 -2.01
N SER A 74 3.89 -6.01 -2.03
CA SER A 74 3.04 -6.85 -1.19
C SER A 74 2.25 -7.86 -2.02
N THR A 75 2.28 -9.13 -1.63
CA THR A 75 1.53 -10.21 -2.28
C THR A 75 0.45 -10.75 -1.35
N PHE A 76 -0.81 -10.76 -1.80
CA PHE A 76 -1.88 -11.48 -1.12
C PHE A 76 -2.54 -12.46 -2.07
N LYS A 77 -2.40 -13.76 -1.80
CA LYS A 77 -2.82 -14.84 -2.71
C LYS A 77 -2.20 -14.61 -4.11
N ARG A 78 -3.02 -14.65 -5.17
CA ARG A 78 -2.60 -14.40 -6.56
C ARG A 78 -2.61 -12.91 -6.97
N THR A 79 -2.57 -12.00 -6.00
CA THR A 79 -2.64 -10.55 -6.25
C THR A 79 -1.38 -9.89 -5.68
N THR A 80 -0.60 -9.28 -6.56
CA THR A 80 0.64 -8.58 -6.20
C THR A 80 0.42 -7.08 -6.38
N LEU A 81 0.74 -6.30 -5.35
CA LEU A 81 0.81 -4.84 -5.43
C LEU A 81 2.26 -4.42 -5.33
N ARG A 82 2.69 -3.57 -6.26
CA ARG A 82 3.97 -2.89 -6.18
C ARG A 82 3.71 -1.41 -6.03
N MET A 83 4.14 -0.86 -4.91
CA MET A 83 3.96 0.51 -4.50
C MET A 83 5.32 1.18 -4.51
N LYS A 84 5.37 2.40 -5.06
CA LYS A 84 6.58 3.21 -5.05
C LYS A 84 6.35 4.52 -4.32
N LYS A 85 7.31 4.91 -3.50
CA LYS A 85 7.38 6.25 -2.89
C LYS A 85 7.51 7.27 -4.01
N GLN A 86 6.81 8.39 -3.90
CA GLN A 86 6.89 9.49 -4.87
C GLN A 86 7.01 10.82 -4.13
N ASN A 87 7.59 11.80 -4.81
CA ASN A 87 7.76 13.15 -4.28
C ASN A 87 6.44 13.93 -4.33
N ARG A 88 6.41 15.06 -3.61
CA ARG A 88 5.24 15.94 -3.58
C ARG A 88 4.85 16.41 -4.98
N GLY A 89 3.54 16.39 -5.26
CA GLY A 89 2.98 16.85 -6.54
C GLY A 89 2.90 15.78 -7.61
N TYR A 90 3.27 14.53 -7.32
CA TYR A 90 3.10 13.41 -8.23
C TYR A 90 1.62 12.96 -8.33
N GLY A 91 0.91 13.05 -7.20
CA GLY A 91 -0.47 12.60 -7.02
C GLY A 91 -0.62 11.08 -6.92
N LEU A 92 -1.88 10.60 -6.94
CA LEU A 92 -2.18 9.17 -6.85
C LEU A 92 -2.29 8.50 -8.22
N ARG A 93 -1.23 7.81 -8.66
CA ARG A 93 -1.23 7.02 -9.92
C ARG A 93 -1.36 5.52 -9.62
N CYS A 94 -2.58 5.15 -9.21
CA CYS A 94 -2.89 3.82 -8.70
C CYS A 94 -4.16 3.23 -9.33
N HIS A 95 -4.48 1.98 -9.00
CA HIS A 95 -5.80 1.42 -9.30
C HIS A 95 -6.90 2.20 -8.54
N ARG A 96 -8.06 2.43 -9.16
CA ARG A 96 -9.17 3.25 -8.60
C ARG A 96 -9.54 2.95 -7.13
N ALA A 97 -9.54 1.66 -6.76
CA ALA A 97 -9.86 1.24 -5.40
C ALA A 97 -8.75 1.62 -4.40
N VAL A 98 -7.49 1.54 -4.84
CA VAL A 98 -6.33 1.96 -4.05
C VAL A 98 -6.34 3.48 -3.87
N ILE A 99 -6.64 4.25 -4.93
CA ILE A 99 -6.81 5.72 -4.83
C ILE A 99 -7.83 6.07 -3.73
N THR A 100 -9.00 5.42 -3.73
CA THR A 100 -10.03 5.67 -2.72
C THR A 100 -9.54 5.37 -1.31
N ILE A 101 -8.80 4.27 -1.12
CA ILE A 101 -8.26 3.90 0.19
C ILE A 101 -7.16 4.88 0.62
N CYS A 102 -6.24 5.24 -0.27
CA CYS A 102 -5.18 6.20 0.01
C CYS A 102 -5.73 7.56 0.47
N LYS A 103 -6.81 8.05 -0.16
CA LYS A 103 -7.51 9.26 0.30
C LYS A 103 -8.07 9.13 1.71
N LEU A 104 -8.63 7.97 2.06
CA LEU A 104 -9.14 7.70 3.41
C LEU A 104 -8.02 7.59 4.46
N ILE A 105 -6.84 7.13 4.05
CA ILE A 105 -5.63 7.08 4.90
C ILE A 105 -5.02 8.48 5.04
N GLY A 106 -5.07 9.30 4.00
CA GLY A 106 -4.34 10.57 3.89
C GLY A 106 -2.98 10.42 3.21
N ILE A 107 -2.86 9.51 2.24
CA ILE A 107 -1.71 9.42 1.32
C ILE A 107 -2.09 10.18 0.05
N GLU A 108 -1.25 11.14 -0.33
CA GLU A 108 -1.46 12.07 -1.45
C GLU A 108 -0.62 11.67 -2.67
N ASP A 109 0.62 11.22 -2.45
CA ASP A 109 1.55 10.87 -3.53
C ASP A 109 1.96 9.41 -3.42
N MET A 110 1.63 8.63 -4.44
CA MET A 110 2.08 7.24 -4.54
C MET A 110 1.85 6.72 -5.96
N TYR A 111 2.76 5.88 -6.44
CA TYR A 111 2.52 5.02 -7.60
C TYR A 111 2.21 3.60 -7.14
N CYS A 112 1.17 2.98 -7.68
CA CYS A 112 0.88 1.57 -7.39
C CYS A 112 0.43 0.80 -8.63
N LYS A 113 1.12 -0.31 -8.89
CA LYS A 113 0.74 -1.27 -9.92
C LYS A 113 0.21 -2.56 -9.31
N VAL A 114 -1.01 -2.91 -9.70
CA VAL A 114 -1.60 -4.22 -9.44
C VAL A 114 -1.15 -5.20 -10.53
N MET A 115 -0.71 -6.39 -10.12
CA MET A 115 -0.34 -7.50 -10.99
C MET A 115 -1.04 -8.79 -10.55
N GLY A 116 -1.28 -9.70 -11.50
CA GLY A 116 -2.03 -10.93 -11.25
C GLY A 116 -3.54 -10.70 -11.18
N SER A 117 -4.20 -11.29 -10.19
CA SER A 117 -5.66 -11.21 -10.02
C SER A 117 -6.11 -9.82 -9.56
N THR A 118 -7.12 -9.27 -10.22
CA THR A 118 -7.68 -7.92 -9.94
C THR A 118 -8.87 -7.95 -8.97
N ASN A 119 -9.00 -8.99 -8.15
CA ASN A 119 -10.08 -9.07 -7.16
C ASN A 119 -9.93 -7.99 -6.09
N LEU A 120 -10.89 -7.07 -6.00
CA LEU A 120 -10.85 -5.91 -5.09
C LEU A 120 -10.69 -6.28 -3.61
N LEU A 121 -11.21 -7.43 -3.16
CA LEU A 121 -11.01 -7.87 -1.78
C LEU A 121 -9.55 -8.22 -1.50
N ASN A 122 -8.89 -8.89 -2.46
CA ASN A 122 -7.49 -9.25 -2.35
C ASN A 122 -6.58 -8.03 -2.52
N ILE A 123 -6.91 -7.11 -3.44
CA ILE A 123 -6.22 -5.82 -3.58
C ILE A 123 -6.26 -5.06 -2.26
N THR A 124 -7.44 -4.95 -1.64
CA THR A 124 -7.60 -4.23 -0.36
C THR A 124 -6.77 -4.88 0.74
N ARG A 125 -6.82 -6.22 0.86
CA ARG A 125 -6.02 -6.96 1.83
C ARG A 125 -4.51 -6.82 1.61
N ALA A 126 -4.04 -6.96 0.36
CA ALA A 126 -2.64 -6.77 0.00
C ALA A 126 -2.18 -5.36 0.37
N LEU A 127 -3.00 -4.34 0.11
CA LEU A 127 -2.66 -2.94 0.39
C LEU A 127 -2.47 -2.72 1.90
N PHE A 128 -3.44 -3.12 2.72
CA PHE A 128 -3.35 -2.98 4.17
C PHE A 128 -2.22 -3.83 4.76
N GLN A 129 -1.98 -5.03 4.23
CA GLN A 129 -0.86 -5.88 4.65
C GLN A 129 0.49 -5.23 4.35
N GLY A 130 0.67 -4.64 3.16
CA GLY A 130 1.90 -3.96 2.79
C GLY A 130 2.14 -2.68 3.61
N LEU A 131 1.09 -1.87 3.82
CA LEU A 131 1.20 -0.59 4.51
C LEU A 131 1.28 -0.70 6.03
N ALA A 132 0.51 -1.59 6.66
CA ALA A 132 0.47 -1.76 8.11
C ALA A 132 1.45 -2.83 8.61
N GLY A 133 2.21 -3.46 7.71
CA GLY A 133 3.27 -4.39 8.07
C GLY A 133 2.83 -5.65 8.80
N GLN A 134 1.56 -6.05 8.76
CA GLN A 134 1.08 -7.20 9.55
C GLN A 134 1.60 -8.53 8.99
N PRO A 135 2.37 -9.31 9.77
CA PRO A 135 2.69 -10.69 9.42
C PRO A 135 1.49 -11.57 9.79
N ARG A 136 0.53 -11.74 8.88
CA ARG A 136 -0.52 -12.76 9.03
C ARG A 136 -0.49 -13.72 7.86
N GLY A 137 0.43 -14.69 7.96
CA GLY A 137 0.37 -15.96 7.23
C GLY A 137 0.84 -15.93 5.78
N VAL A 138 1.70 -16.89 5.48
CA VAL A 138 2.45 -17.14 4.24
C VAL A 138 3.51 -16.07 3.95
N MET A 139 4.77 -16.52 4.06
CA MET A 139 6.01 -15.85 3.65
C MET A 139 5.78 -14.92 2.45
N CYS A 140 5.62 -13.63 2.73
CA CYS A 140 5.93 -12.60 1.77
C CYS A 140 7.41 -12.26 2.02
N PRO A 141 8.31 -12.38 1.04
CA PRO A 141 9.70 -11.97 1.19
C PRO A 141 9.87 -10.45 1.34
N SER A 142 8.77 -9.69 1.40
CA SER A 142 8.77 -8.25 1.58
C SER A 142 8.58 -7.88 3.04
N HIS A 143 9.56 -7.14 3.53
CA HIS A 143 9.57 -6.57 4.86
C HIS A 143 8.38 -5.61 5.04
N PRO A 144 7.81 -5.54 6.25
CA PRO A 144 6.82 -4.52 6.59
C PRO A 144 7.39 -3.12 6.36
N GLN A 145 6.52 -2.12 6.24
CA GLN A 145 6.96 -0.74 6.18
C GLN A 145 7.71 -0.37 7.48
N GLU A 146 9.04 -0.33 7.43
CA GLU A 146 9.93 0.20 8.46
C GLU A 146 10.03 1.74 8.35
N THR A 147 9.95 2.45 9.48
CA THR A 147 10.23 3.89 9.51
C THR A 147 11.72 4.17 9.43
N HIS A 148 12.08 5.40 9.05
CA HIS A 148 13.49 5.83 9.10
C HIS A 148 14.07 5.77 10.52
N ARG A 149 13.24 5.93 11.56
CA ARG A 149 13.69 5.84 12.94
C ARG A 149 14.00 4.39 13.33
N ASP A 150 13.10 3.47 12.99
CA ASP A 150 13.34 2.03 13.23
C ASP A 150 14.57 1.54 12.49
N LEU A 151 14.78 1.99 11.25
CA LEU A 151 15.97 1.67 10.46
C LEU A 151 17.25 2.21 11.11
N ALA A 152 17.23 3.47 11.57
CA ALA A 152 18.35 4.09 12.28
C ALA A 152 18.69 3.33 13.56
N ASP A 153 17.68 2.99 14.37
CA ASP A 153 17.85 2.25 15.63
C ASP A 153 18.36 0.82 15.40
N LYS A 154 17.88 0.15 14.35
CA LYS A 154 18.27 -1.22 13.98
C LYS A 154 19.72 -1.30 13.48
N LYS A 155 20.12 -0.36 12.62
CA LYS A 155 21.48 -0.32 12.06
C LYS A 155 22.48 0.43 12.95
N GLN A 156 21.97 1.18 13.93
CA GLN A 156 22.72 2.14 14.75
C GLN A 156 23.50 3.15 13.90
N LEU A 157 22.87 3.68 12.86
CA LEU A 157 23.47 4.65 11.94
C LEU A 157 22.49 5.80 11.62
N HIS A 158 23.03 6.96 11.24
CA HIS A 158 22.21 8.08 10.81
C HIS A 158 21.58 7.80 9.43
N VAL A 159 20.28 8.08 9.29
CA VAL A 159 19.58 7.97 8.02
C VAL A 159 19.59 9.33 7.34
N VAL A 160 20.29 9.42 6.21
CA VAL A 160 20.47 10.64 5.43
C VAL A 160 19.65 10.55 4.14
N GLU A 161 18.81 11.56 3.88
CA GLU A 161 18.07 11.71 2.62
C GLU A 161 18.81 12.73 1.74
N PHE A 162 19.18 12.31 0.53
CA PHE A 162 19.67 13.21 -0.51
C PHE A 162 18.52 13.58 -1.43
N ARG A 163 18.27 14.88 -1.58
CA ARG A 163 17.23 15.40 -2.48
C ARG A 163 17.90 16.03 -3.69
N HIS A 164 17.40 15.69 -4.87
CA HIS A 164 17.90 16.25 -6.12
C HIS A 164 17.78 17.79 -6.15
N GLU A 165 16.76 18.35 -5.50
CA GLU A 165 16.52 19.80 -5.42
C GLU A 165 17.60 20.55 -4.61
N THR A 166 18.15 19.93 -3.58
CA THR A 166 19.15 20.52 -2.68
C THR A 166 20.59 20.13 -3.03
N GLY A 167 20.78 19.39 -4.13
CA GLY A 167 22.09 18.94 -4.60
C GLY A 167 22.78 18.00 -3.60
N PRO A 168 24.06 18.22 -3.27
CA PRO A 168 24.84 17.32 -2.40
C PRO A 168 24.58 17.53 -0.91
N LEU A 169 23.71 18.45 -0.50
CA LEU A 169 23.47 18.76 0.90
C LEU A 169 22.84 17.55 1.63
N PRO A 170 23.48 16.98 2.68
CA PRO A 170 22.93 15.85 3.41
C PRO A 170 21.83 16.30 4.38
N HIS A 171 20.63 15.73 4.25
CA HIS A 171 19.56 15.92 5.23
C HIS A 171 19.45 14.71 6.16
N VAL A 172 19.80 14.88 7.43
CA VAL A 172 19.62 13.82 8.44
C VAL A 172 18.13 13.73 8.81
N VAL A 173 17.47 12.64 8.43
CA VAL A 173 16.03 12.43 8.67
C VAL A 173 15.76 11.68 9.97
N ALA A 174 16.67 10.77 10.35
CA ALA A 174 16.59 10.06 11.62
C ALA A 174 17.99 9.80 12.17
N SER A 175 18.08 9.81 13.50
CA SER A 175 19.28 9.43 14.24
C SER A 175 18.92 8.36 15.27
N PRO A 176 19.81 7.39 15.50
CA PRO A 176 19.57 6.32 16.47
C PRO A 176 19.49 6.88 17.89
N ALA A 177 18.55 6.38 18.69
CA ALA A 177 18.35 6.83 20.06
C ALA A 177 19.53 6.50 20.98
N ARG A 178 20.27 5.42 20.69
CA ARG A 178 21.42 4.94 21.48
C ARG A 178 22.77 5.49 21.00
N GLY A 179 22.76 6.45 20.06
CA GLY A 179 23.96 6.93 19.38
C GLY A 179 24.33 6.06 18.18
N ALA A 180 25.09 6.64 17.26
CA ALA A 180 25.55 5.95 16.07
C ALA A 180 26.82 5.15 16.37
N ARG A 181 26.93 3.96 15.77
CA ARG A 181 28.16 3.18 15.78
C ARG A 181 29.24 3.92 14.98
N LEU A 182 30.50 3.69 15.33
CA LEU A 182 31.66 4.31 14.66
C LEU A 182 31.99 3.60 13.34
N ASP A 183 31.73 2.29 13.27
CA ASP A 183 32.11 1.47 12.12
C ASP A 183 31.12 1.63 10.95
N PRO A 184 31.58 1.90 9.71
CA PRO A 184 30.70 2.01 8.55
C PRO A 184 30.09 0.65 8.14
N GLU A 185 29.10 0.64 7.26
CA GLU A 185 28.66 -0.60 6.60
C GLU A 185 29.70 -1.00 5.54
N PRO A 186 29.98 -2.31 5.37
CA PRO A 186 30.81 -2.77 4.26
C PRO A 186 30.13 -2.39 2.94
N GLU A 187 30.89 -1.88 1.99
CA GLU A 187 30.41 -1.57 0.65
C GLU A 187 30.60 -2.79 -0.25
N ASP A 188 29.50 -3.32 -0.77
CA ASP A 188 29.53 -4.39 -1.77
C ASP A 188 29.64 -3.75 -3.17
N ASP A 189 30.67 -4.12 -3.94
CA ASP A 189 30.85 -3.62 -5.33
C ASP A 189 29.65 -3.93 -6.22
N ILE A 190 29.04 -5.11 -6.01
CA ILE A 190 27.86 -5.57 -6.73
C ILE A 190 26.85 -6.07 -5.70
N PRO A 191 25.78 -5.31 -5.42
CA PRO A 191 24.73 -5.78 -4.54
C PRO A 191 23.90 -6.86 -5.25
N ASP A 192 23.36 -7.81 -4.49
CA ASP A 192 22.48 -8.89 -4.98
C ASP A 192 20.97 -8.66 -4.65
N PRO A 193 20.35 -7.51 -5.00
CA PRO A 193 18.93 -7.34 -4.77
C PRO A 193 18.13 -8.12 -5.81
N LYS A 194 16.99 -8.67 -5.40
CA LYS A 194 16.04 -9.23 -6.36
C LYS A 194 15.45 -8.11 -7.23
N LEU A 195 15.96 -8.00 -8.45
CA LEU A 195 15.49 -7.03 -9.42
C LEU A 195 14.22 -7.50 -10.13
N GLU A 196 13.42 -6.54 -10.54
CA GLU A 196 12.21 -6.79 -11.28
C GLU A 196 12.33 -6.28 -12.71
N TRP A 197 12.29 -7.23 -13.65
CA TRP A 197 12.58 -6.98 -15.06
C TRP A 197 11.81 -5.80 -15.67
N ARG A 198 10.53 -5.61 -15.29
CA ARG A 198 9.70 -4.51 -15.81
C ARG A 198 10.21 -3.13 -15.41
N GLU A 199 10.91 -3.02 -14.30
CA GLU A 199 11.48 -1.76 -13.81
C GLU A 199 12.82 -1.50 -14.50
N VAL A 200 13.63 -2.54 -14.68
CA VAL A 200 14.86 -2.50 -15.47
C VAL A 200 14.56 -2.04 -16.90
N GLN A 201 13.56 -2.63 -17.56
CA GLN A 201 13.12 -2.22 -18.89
C GLN A 201 12.60 -0.77 -18.94
N ALA A 202 11.94 -0.31 -17.87
CA ALA A 202 11.44 1.06 -17.81
C ALA A 202 12.61 2.06 -17.65
N ALA A 203 13.61 1.72 -16.83
CA ALA A 203 14.82 2.53 -16.66
C ALA A 203 15.63 2.62 -17.97
N GLN A 204 15.70 1.52 -18.73
CA GLN A 204 16.38 1.48 -20.03
C GLN A 204 15.56 2.09 -21.19
N GLY A 205 14.36 2.61 -20.93
CA GLY A 205 13.48 3.15 -21.99
C GLY A 205 12.94 2.10 -22.98
N GLN A 206 13.14 0.82 -22.72
CA GLN A 206 12.70 -0.29 -23.58
C GLN A 206 11.20 -0.57 -23.45
N ARG A 207 10.57 -0.09 -22.37
CA ARG A 207 9.14 -0.32 -22.12
C ARG A 207 8.26 0.56 -23.02
N ARG A 208 7.81 0.00 -24.14
CA ARG A 208 6.85 0.63 -25.06
C ARG A 208 5.42 0.24 -24.70
N SER A 209 4.64 1.20 -24.22
CA SER A 209 3.20 1.01 -24.02
C SER A 209 2.46 2.32 -24.29
N PRO A 210 1.48 2.36 -25.21
CA PRO A 210 0.73 3.58 -25.49
C PRO A 210 -0.13 4.02 -24.30
N TRP A 211 -0.32 3.15 -23.30
CA TRP A 211 -1.19 3.37 -22.15
C TRP A 211 -0.46 3.85 -20.88
N SER A 212 0.88 3.93 -20.88
CA SER A 212 1.66 4.24 -19.67
C SER A 212 1.67 5.73 -19.31
N THR A 213 1.74 6.61 -20.32
CA THR A 213 1.96 8.06 -20.14
C THR A 213 0.75 8.88 -20.59
N VAL A 214 -0.44 8.29 -20.50
CA VAL A 214 -1.69 8.96 -20.87
C VAL A 214 -2.02 10.02 -19.83
N LYS A 215 -2.38 11.24 -20.29
CA LYS A 215 -2.88 12.30 -19.42
C LYS A 215 -4.20 11.86 -18.77
N ARG A 216 -4.27 11.98 -17.45
CA ARG A 216 -5.45 11.62 -16.65
C ARG A 216 -5.85 12.80 -15.78
N THR A 217 -7.09 12.80 -15.32
CA THR A 217 -7.52 13.74 -14.30
C THR A 217 -6.67 13.58 -13.04
N VAL A 218 -6.31 14.70 -12.42
CA VAL A 218 -5.55 14.73 -11.17
C VAL A 218 -6.49 14.33 -10.04
N TRP A 219 -6.04 13.42 -9.15
CA TRP A 219 -6.82 12.89 -8.04
C TRP A 219 -6.12 13.14 -6.72
#